data_AF-A0A6A4RWF3-F1
#
_entry.id   AF-A0A6A4RWF3-F1
#
_cell.length_a   1.000
_cell.length_b   1.000
_cell.length_c   1.000
_cell.angle_alpha   90.00
_cell.angle_beta   90.00
_cell.angle_gamma   90.00
#
_symmetry.space_group_name_H-M   'P 1'
#
loop_
_entity.id
_entity.type
_entity.pdbx_description
1 polymer ?
#
loop_
_entity_poly.entity_id
_entity_poly.type
_entity_poly.pdbx_seq_one_letter_code
_entity_poly.pdbx_strand_id
1 'polypeptide(L)'
;MPAAERAVLQEQLIDIILEVLKRNPQLHYYQGYHDVAVTLLLVVGERMAIAMLDTLSNYHLRDFMDPTMDSTKHILNYLMPILEQVDVELHDFMIRAEVGTIFALSWLITWYGHVLSQFKHTLRLYDFFLASHPLMPIYLSATIVLHREREVKQTECDMAMVHHLLSRIPQDLPYELLIAQSQELFSQYPPSLLAKRAALQSRKSLSISTFQVFQLSTLHQRPDSVLQRLTKAQGSTTSRHASRHSGLEVALPRDRGQLWGQGNRMVKMAVWGLSATLGAAVFAVAQTALDWGPDVLQQLF
;
A
#
# COMPACT_ATOMS: atom_id res chain seq x y z
N MET A 1 20.01 -4.87 12.79
CA MET A 1 19.32 -3.96 13.72
C MET A 1 19.37 -4.58 15.11
N PRO A 2 19.93 -3.90 16.12
CA PRO A 2 19.94 -4.35 17.51
C PRO A 2 18.52 -4.59 18.05
N ALA A 3 18.36 -5.54 18.98
CA ALA A 3 17.04 -5.94 19.50
C ALA A 3 16.31 -4.79 20.22
N ALA A 4 17.02 -3.92 20.92
CA ALA A 4 16.44 -2.77 21.61
C ALA A 4 15.85 -1.75 20.62
N GLU A 5 16.57 -1.45 19.53
CA GLU A 5 16.08 -0.58 18.46
C GLU A 5 14.84 -1.17 17.77
N ARG A 6 14.77 -2.51 17.68
CA ARG A 6 13.59 -3.21 17.16
C ARG A 6 12.39 -3.06 18.08
N ALA A 7 12.56 -3.22 19.38
CA ALA A 7 11.47 -3.06 20.33
C ALA A 7 10.85 -1.65 20.26
N VAL A 8 11.70 -0.62 20.16
CA VAL A 8 11.22 0.78 20.01
C VAL A 8 10.41 0.95 18.73
N LEU A 9 10.90 0.45 17.58
CA LEU A 9 10.15 0.54 16.32
C LEU A 9 8.86 -0.29 16.35
N GLN A 10 8.80 -1.39 17.11
CA GLN A 10 7.57 -2.16 17.31
C GLN A 10 6.53 -1.36 18.09
N GLU A 11 6.94 -0.72 19.18
CA GLU A 11 6.07 0.12 20.00
C GLU A 11 5.53 1.30 19.19
N GLN A 12 6.40 2.02 18.49
CA GLN A 12 6.00 3.12 17.60
C GLN A 12 5.02 2.65 16.51
N LEU A 13 5.23 1.46 15.94
CA LEU A 13 4.33 0.91 14.94
C LEU A 13 2.94 0.62 15.50
N ILE A 14 2.86 0.06 16.72
CA ILE A 14 1.57 -0.17 17.41
C ILE A 14 0.88 1.17 17.65
N ASP A 15 1.59 2.16 18.19
CA ASP A 15 1.04 3.48 18.52
C ASP A 15 0.48 4.18 17.28
N ILE A 16 1.22 4.13 16.15
CA ILE A 16 0.75 4.70 14.88
C ILE A 16 -0.58 4.08 14.44
N ILE A 17 -0.66 2.74 14.46
CA ILE A 17 -1.87 2.03 14.02
C ILE A 17 -3.04 2.35 14.94
N LEU A 18 -2.83 2.26 16.26
CA LEU A 18 -3.89 2.53 17.25
C LEU A 18 -4.37 3.97 17.20
N GLU A 19 -3.46 4.94 17.03
CA GLU A 19 -3.83 6.36 16.94
C GLU A 19 -4.71 6.64 15.71
N VAL A 20 -4.39 6.04 14.55
CA VAL A 20 -5.23 6.17 13.34
C VAL A 20 -6.60 5.52 13.53
N LEU A 21 -6.66 4.31 14.08
CA LEU A 21 -7.94 3.61 14.30
C LEU A 21 -8.81 4.33 15.35
N LYS A 22 -8.20 4.86 16.41
CA LYS A 22 -8.90 5.64 17.46
C LYS A 22 -9.52 6.91 16.90
N ARG A 23 -8.85 7.59 15.97
CA ARG A 23 -9.38 8.79 15.29
C ARG A 23 -10.49 8.48 14.28
N ASN A 24 -10.54 7.25 13.78
CA ASN A 24 -11.43 6.83 12.71
C ASN A 24 -12.19 5.54 13.09
N PRO A 25 -13.21 5.63 13.96
CA PRO A 25 -13.91 4.46 14.49
C PRO A 25 -14.65 3.63 13.41
N GLN A 26 -14.82 4.17 12.21
CA GLN A 26 -15.38 3.48 11.05
C GLN A 26 -14.39 2.50 10.39
N LEU A 27 -13.09 2.61 10.68
CA LEU A 27 -12.04 1.81 10.04
C LEU A 27 -11.72 0.57 10.88
N HIS A 28 -11.60 -0.56 10.19
CA HIS A 28 -11.31 -1.85 10.79
C HIS A 28 -9.89 -2.27 10.40
N TYR A 29 -9.12 -2.74 11.37
CA TYR A 29 -7.79 -3.29 11.10
C TYR A 29 -7.91 -4.56 10.24
N TYR A 30 -7.07 -4.66 9.22
CA TYR A 30 -6.89 -5.88 8.44
C TYR A 30 -5.45 -6.38 8.54
N GLN A 31 -5.26 -7.70 8.43
CA GLN A 31 -3.94 -8.31 8.44
C GLN A 31 -3.15 -7.91 7.18
N GLY A 32 -2.04 -7.19 7.38
CA GLY A 32 -1.22 -6.60 6.31
C GLY A 32 -1.16 -5.07 6.36
N TYR A 33 -2.08 -4.41 7.08
CA TYR A 33 -2.06 -2.96 7.25
C TYR A 33 -0.76 -2.45 7.90
N HIS A 34 -0.18 -3.25 8.80
CA HIS A 34 1.09 -2.95 9.45
C HIS A 34 2.28 -2.89 8.48
N ASP A 35 2.24 -3.60 7.34
CA ASP A 35 3.30 -3.52 6.32
C ASP A 35 3.33 -2.12 5.67
N VAL A 36 2.17 -1.48 5.54
CA VAL A 36 2.08 -0.09 5.08
C VAL A 36 2.58 0.88 6.15
N ALA A 37 2.10 0.70 7.38
CA ALA A 37 2.47 1.56 8.50
C ALA A 37 3.98 1.52 8.79
N VAL A 38 4.61 0.34 8.77
CA VAL A 38 6.05 0.20 9.02
C VAL A 38 6.88 0.81 7.90
N THR A 39 6.43 0.69 6.64
CA THR A 39 7.11 1.33 5.50
C THR A 39 7.12 2.85 5.67
N LEU A 40 6.00 3.45 6.06
CA LEU A 40 5.92 4.89 6.35
C LEU A 40 6.79 5.27 7.56
N LEU A 41 6.71 4.52 8.67
CA LEU A 41 7.53 4.77 9.86
C LEU A 41 9.03 4.80 9.53
N LEU A 42 9.51 3.85 8.73
CA LEU A 42 10.92 3.76 8.38
C LEU A 42 11.38 4.90 7.45
N VAL A 43 10.50 5.44 6.60
CA VAL A 43 10.84 6.48 5.63
C VAL A 43 10.71 7.88 6.24
N VAL A 44 9.56 8.18 6.85
CA VAL A 44 9.20 9.55 7.28
C VAL A 44 9.21 9.73 8.80
N GLY A 45 9.39 8.66 9.57
CA GLY A 45 9.32 8.69 11.03
C GLY A 45 7.89 8.79 11.57
N GLU A 46 7.75 8.54 12.87
CA GLU A 46 6.45 8.34 13.55
C GLU A 46 5.42 9.43 13.29
N ARG A 47 5.73 10.70 13.60
CA ARG A 47 4.75 11.81 13.50
C ARG A 47 4.18 11.98 12.09
N MET A 48 5.03 11.90 11.07
CA MET A 48 4.60 12.03 9.68
C MET A 48 3.91 10.75 9.21
N ALA A 49 4.37 9.58 9.67
CA ALA A 49 3.72 8.31 9.38
C ALA A 49 2.27 8.28 9.89
N ILE A 50 1.98 8.80 11.09
CA ILE A 50 0.60 8.94 11.59
C ILE A 50 -0.25 9.77 10.62
N ALA A 51 0.22 10.96 10.23
CA ALA A 51 -0.54 11.86 9.37
C ALA A 51 -0.77 11.29 7.96
N MET A 52 0.26 10.66 7.38
CA MET A 52 0.16 10.01 6.08
C MET A 52 -0.75 8.78 6.13
N LEU A 53 -0.59 7.93 7.14
CA LEU A 53 -1.39 6.72 7.29
C LEU A 53 -2.86 7.06 7.54
N ASP A 54 -3.17 8.05 8.39
CA ASP A 54 -4.52 8.56 8.61
C ASP A 54 -5.21 8.99 7.30
N THR A 55 -4.47 9.71 6.45
CA THR A 55 -4.95 10.12 5.13
C THR A 55 -5.16 8.91 4.23
N LEU A 56 -4.16 8.03 4.10
CA LEU A 56 -4.25 6.84 3.25
C LEU A 56 -5.41 5.93 3.63
N SER A 57 -5.66 5.76 4.92
CA SER A 57 -6.70 4.91 5.48
C SER A 57 -8.11 5.42 5.22
N ASN A 58 -8.29 6.73 5.06
CA ASN A 58 -9.57 7.34 4.68
C ASN A 58 -9.79 7.43 3.16
N TYR A 59 -8.75 7.21 2.36
CA TYR A 59 -8.82 7.28 0.91
C TYR A 59 -8.36 5.97 0.25
N HIS A 60 -7.06 5.80 0.02
CA HIS A 60 -6.51 4.71 -0.79
C HIS A 60 -6.77 3.32 -0.21
N LEU A 61 -6.68 3.18 1.11
CA LEU A 61 -6.85 1.90 1.81
C LEU A 61 -8.27 1.71 2.35
N ARG A 62 -9.17 2.68 2.11
CA ARG A 62 -10.47 2.76 2.76
C ARG A 62 -11.30 1.49 2.59
N ASP A 63 -11.34 0.95 1.38
CA ASP A 63 -12.11 -0.25 1.07
C ASP A 63 -11.53 -1.52 1.72
N PHE A 64 -10.22 -1.54 2.03
CA PHE A 64 -9.59 -2.67 2.73
C PHE A 64 -9.90 -2.67 4.23
N MET A 65 -10.34 -1.53 4.77
CA MET A 65 -10.66 -1.32 6.19
C MET A 65 -12.16 -1.39 6.47
N ASP A 66 -12.95 -1.92 5.55
CA ASP A 66 -14.35 -2.25 5.82
C ASP A 66 -14.46 -3.48 6.76
N PRO A 67 -15.59 -3.63 7.48
CA PRO A 67 -15.80 -4.77 8.38
C PRO A 67 -15.75 -6.13 7.65
N THR A 68 -16.08 -6.15 6.36
CA THR A 68 -16.06 -7.36 5.52
C THR A 68 -15.08 -7.21 4.37
N MET A 69 -14.56 -8.34 3.87
CA MET A 69 -13.63 -8.37 2.73
C MET A 69 -14.31 -8.11 1.37
N ASP A 70 -15.61 -7.83 1.35
CA ASP A 70 -16.35 -7.70 0.10
C ASP A 70 -15.92 -6.48 -0.73
N SER A 71 -15.56 -5.37 -0.06
CA SER A 71 -15.04 -4.17 -0.74
C SER A 71 -13.65 -4.43 -1.32
N THR A 72 -12.81 -5.17 -0.61
CA THR A 72 -11.53 -5.68 -1.13
C THR A 72 -11.73 -6.61 -2.34
N LYS A 73 -12.67 -7.56 -2.26
CA LYS A 73 -13.05 -8.43 -3.38
C LYS A 73 -13.55 -7.63 -4.58
N HIS A 74 -14.33 -6.58 -4.35
CA HIS A 74 -14.79 -5.68 -5.41
C HIS A 74 -13.62 -5.00 -6.14
N ILE A 75 -12.58 -4.55 -5.42
CA ILE A 75 -11.35 -4.03 -6.05
C ILE A 75 -10.64 -5.13 -6.85
N LEU A 76 -10.47 -6.32 -6.28
CA LEU A 76 -9.82 -7.45 -6.97
C LEU A 76 -10.56 -7.86 -8.25
N ASN A 77 -11.88 -7.73 -8.28
CA ASN A 77 -12.72 -8.05 -9.43
C ASN A 77 -12.48 -7.13 -10.64
N TYR A 78 -11.70 -6.05 -10.52
CA TYR A 78 -11.23 -5.28 -11.68
C TYR A 78 -10.14 -6.02 -12.47
N LEU A 79 -9.44 -6.99 -11.87
CA LEU A 79 -8.34 -7.70 -12.51
C LEU A 79 -8.77 -8.43 -13.78
N MET A 80 -9.74 -9.34 -13.67
CA MET A 80 -10.20 -10.15 -14.81
C MET A 80 -10.72 -9.28 -15.96
N PRO A 81 -11.53 -8.23 -15.70
CA PRO A 81 -11.93 -7.31 -16.74
C PRO A 81 -10.80 -6.60 -17.49
N ILE A 82 -9.74 -6.20 -16.78
CA ILE A 82 -8.56 -5.59 -17.39
C ILE A 82 -7.85 -6.61 -18.28
N LEU A 83 -7.65 -7.85 -17.79
CA LEU A 83 -7.00 -8.91 -18.56
C LEU A 83 -7.78 -9.24 -19.84
N GLU A 84 -9.10 -9.35 -19.76
CA GLU A 84 -9.97 -9.61 -20.92
C GLU A 84 -9.82 -8.56 -22.04
N GLN A 85 -9.55 -7.30 -21.68
CA GLN A 85 -9.38 -6.23 -22.67
C GLN A 85 -8.03 -6.29 -23.40
N VAL A 86 -7.01 -6.87 -22.78
CA VAL A 86 -5.64 -6.89 -23.33
C VAL A 86 -5.31 -8.24 -23.95
N ASP A 87 -5.67 -9.33 -23.28
CA ASP A 87 -5.36 -10.70 -23.67
C ASP A 87 -6.50 -11.64 -23.28
N VAL A 88 -7.44 -11.83 -24.22
CA VAL A 88 -8.61 -12.72 -24.06
C VAL A 88 -8.17 -14.18 -23.85
N GLU A 89 -7.08 -14.62 -24.47
CA GLU A 89 -6.60 -16.00 -24.32
C GLU A 89 -6.09 -16.25 -22.89
N LEU A 90 -5.35 -15.30 -22.32
CA LEU A 90 -4.91 -15.36 -20.92
C LEU A 90 -6.09 -15.33 -19.97
N HIS A 91 -7.05 -14.42 -20.22
CA HIS A 91 -8.29 -14.34 -19.45
C HIS A 91 -9.02 -15.68 -19.44
N ASP A 92 -9.29 -16.25 -20.61
CA ASP A 92 -10.04 -17.50 -20.74
C ASP A 92 -9.29 -18.67 -20.12
N PHE A 93 -7.96 -18.70 -20.22
CA PHE A 93 -7.14 -19.68 -19.52
C PHE A 93 -7.31 -19.58 -18.01
N MET A 94 -7.24 -18.37 -17.44
CA MET A 94 -7.41 -18.16 -16.00
C MET A 94 -8.82 -18.49 -15.51
N ILE A 95 -9.86 -18.25 -16.34
CA ILE A 95 -11.23 -18.67 -16.05
C ILE A 95 -11.34 -20.20 -16.04
N ARG A 96 -10.80 -20.89 -17.05
CA ARG A 96 -10.81 -22.37 -17.11
C ARG A 96 -10.03 -23.01 -15.97
N ALA A 97 -8.95 -22.36 -15.51
CA ALA A 97 -8.17 -22.82 -14.37
C ALA A 97 -8.86 -22.51 -13.01
N GLU A 98 -9.96 -21.76 -13.00
CA GLU A 98 -10.71 -21.41 -11.78
C GLU A 98 -9.87 -20.72 -10.69
N VAL A 99 -8.78 -20.04 -11.07
CA VAL A 99 -7.83 -19.44 -10.11
C VAL A 99 -8.41 -18.25 -9.34
N GLY A 100 -9.42 -17.58 -9.91
CA GLY A 100 -9.98 -16.36 -9.37
C GLY A 100 -8.95 -15.22 -9.27
N THR A 101 -9.10 -14.34 -8.28
CA THR A 101 -8.24 -13.14 -8.12
C THR A 101 -7.58 -13.03 -6.75
N ILE A 102 -7.81 -14.01 -5.86
CA ILE A 102 -7.35 -13.98 -4.46
C ILE A 102 -5.82 -14.05 -4.35
N PHE A 103 -5.11 -14.60 -5.35
CA PHE A 103 -3.64 -14.59 -5.38
C PHE A 103 -3.05 -13.17 -5.30
N ALA A 104 -3.77 -12.15 -5.79
CA ALA A 104 -3.33 -10.76 -5.79
C ALA A 104 -3.73 -10.00 -4.50
N LEU A 105 -4.49 -10.62 -3.60
CA LEU A 105 -4.98 -9.97 -2.38
C LEU A 105 -3.84 -9.39 -1.54
N SER A 106 -2.81 -10.19 -1.25
CA SER A 106 -1.67 -9.76 -0.45
C SER A 106 -0.89 -8.63 -1.10
N TRP A 107 -0.90 -8.53 -2.43
CA TRP A 107 -0.21 -7.48 -3.18
C TRP A 107 -0.90 -6.14 -2.94
N LEU A 108 -2.23 -6.13 -3.04
CA LEU A 108 -3.02 -4.91 -2.88
C LEU A 108 -2.99 -4.42 -1.44
N ILE A 109 -3.31 -5.27 -0.47
CA ILE A 109 -3.52 -4.83 0.92
C ILE A 109 -2.23 -4.40 1.63
N THR A 110 -1.07 -4.87 1.13
CA THR A 110 0.26 -4.51 1.66
C THR A 110 1.03 -3.54 0.76
N TRP A 111 0.42 -3.05 -0.33
CA TRP A 111 1.08 -2.29 -1.39
C TRP A 111 2.41 -2.95 -1.82
N TYR A 112 2.34 -4.26 -2.06
CA TYR A 112 3.45 -5.14 -2.45
C TYR A 112 4.60 -5.25 -1.43
N GLY A 113 4.52 -4.57 -0.28
CA GLY A 113 5.58 -4.54 0.73
C GLY A 113 5.89 -5.92 1.31
N HIS A 114 4.89 -6.80 1.38
CA HIS A 114 5.07 -8.16 1.86
C HIS A 114 5.77 -9.08 0.84
N VAL A 115 5.53 -8.84 -0.45
CA VAL A 115 5.94 -9.76 -1.53
C VAL A 115 7.29 -9.38 -2.14
N LEU A 116 7.59 -8.08 -2.20
CA LEU A 116 8.85 -7.61 -2.76
C LEU A 116 10.00 -7.77 -1.77
N SER A 117 11.08 -8.40 -2.24
CA SER A 117 12.26 -8.61 -1.41
C SER A 117 13.15 -7.36 -1.32
N GLN A 118 13.12 -6.51 -2.34
CA GLN A 118 13.99 -5.34 -2.47
C GLN A 118 13.23 -4.10 -2.02
N PHE A 119 13.61 -3.52 -0.88
CA PHE A 119 12.90 -2.38 -0.30
C PHE A 119 12.87 -1.17 -1.25
N LYS A 120 13.92 -0.98 -2.06
CA LYS A 120 13.97 0.05 -3.11
C LYS A 120 12.82 -0.04 -4.12
N HIS A 121 12.39 -1.24 -4.48
CA HIS A 121 11.27 -1.42 -5.42
C HIS A 121 9.95 -1.10 -4.73
N THR A 122 9.78 -1.55 -3.47
CA THR A 122 8.62 -1.18 -2.65
C THR A 122 8.49 0.34 -2.54
N LEU A 123 9.55 1.06 -2.18
CA LEU A 123 9.51 2.52 -2.08
C LEU A 123 9.16 3.20 -3.41
N ARG A 124 9.74 2.71 -4.51
CA ARG A 124 9.43 3.23 -5.85
C ARG A 124 7.96 3.03 -6.23
N LEU A 125 7.35 1.92 -5.81
CA LEU A 125 5.92 1.68 -5.96
C LEU A 125 5.08 2.57 -5.04
N TYR A 126 5.53 2.87 -3.82
CA TYR A 126 4.85 3.84 -2.95
C TYR A 126 4.82 5.22 -3.58
N ASP A 127 5.94 5.70 -4.14
CA ASP A 127 5.98 6.97 -4.89
C ASP A 127 4.93 6.98 -6.01
N PHE A 128 4.82 5.86 -6.73
CA PHE A 128 3.86 5.70 -7.81
C PHE A 128 2.41 5.70 -7.31
N PHE A 129 2.08 4.93 -6.27
CA PHE A 129 0.72 4.82 -5.75
C PHE A 129 0.26 6.11 -5.08
N LEU A 130 1.13 6.78 -4.32
CA LEU A 130 0.84 8.07 -3.70
C LEU A 130 0.53 9.17 -4.73
N ALA A 131 1.13 9.08 -5.92
CA ALA A 131 0.91 10.03 -7.01
C ALA A 131 -0.27 9.65 -7.94
N SER A 132 -0.93 8.52 -7.69
CA SER A 132 -1.89 7.93 -8.64
C SER A 132 -3.28 7.73 -8.03
N HIS A 133 -4.22 7.29 -8.86
CA HIS A 133 -5.55 6.89 -8.44
C HIS A 133 -5.51 5.67 -7.48
N PRO A 134 -6.42 5.52 -6.50
CA PRO A 134 -6.43 4.42 -5.53
C PRO A 134 -6.46 3.01 -6.13
N LEU A 135 -7.02 2.87 -7.33
CA LEU A 135 -7.04 1.60 -8.06
C LEU A 135 -5.74 1.30 -8.80
N MET A 136 -4.77 2.20 -8.87
CA MET A 136 -3.52 1.95 -9.60
C MET A 136 -2.79 0.65 -9.19
N PRO A 137 -2.77 0.22 -7.91
CA PRO A 137 -2.24 -1.08 -7.53
C PRO A 137 -2.88 -2.26 -8.27
N ILE A 138 -4.18 -2.25 -8.60
CA ILE A 138 -4.80 -3.35 -9.37
C ILE A 138 -4.37 -3.35 -10.84
N TYR A 139 -4.10 -2.17 -11.42
CA TYR A 139 -3.56 -2.08 -12.79
C TYR A 139 -2.10 -2.56 -12.84
N LEU A 140 -1.32 -2.30 -11.79
CA LEU A 140 0.00 -2.89 -11.67
C LEU A 140 -0.08 -4.41 -11.57
N SER A 141 -1.02 -4.95 -10.78
CA SER A 141 -1.26 -6.41 -10.71
C SER A 141 -1.58 -6.99 -12.08
N ALA A 142 -2.48 -6.36 -12.83
CA ALA A 142 -2.81 -6.79 -14.19
C ALA A 142 -1.58 -6.78 -15.09
N THR A 143 -0.78 -5.72 -15.03
CA THR A 143 0.45 -5.57 -15.83
C THR A 143 1.49 -6.65 -15.47
N ILE A 144 1.65 -6.99 -14.19
CA ILE A 144 2.54 -8.09 -13.75
C ILE A 144 2.06 -9.44 -14.30
N VAL A 145 0.75 -9.71 -14.25
CA VAL A 145 0.17 -10.94 -14.79
C VAL A 145 0.36 -11.01 -16.31
N LEU A 146 0.08 -9.92 -17.04
CA LEU A 146 0.28 -9.80 -18.49
C LEU A 146 1.75 -9.97 -18.89
N HIS A 147 2.67 -9.39 -18.12
CA HIS A 147 4.11 -9.57 -18.37
C HIS A 147 4.54 -11.03 -18.29
N ARG A 148 3.84 -11.84 -17.48
CA ARG A 148 4.09 -13.27 -17.27
C ARG A 148 3.11 -14.17 -18.02
N GLU A 149 2.38 -13.64 -19.01
CA GLU A 149 1.31 -14.37 -19.72
C GLU A 149 1.77 -15.71 -20.28
N ARG A 150 3.00 -15.75 -20.83
CA ARG A 150 3.60 -16.98 -21.37
C ARG A 150 3.81 -18.05 -20.31
N GLU A 151 4.32 -17.68 -19.14
CA GLU A 151 4.52 -18.62 -18.02
C GLU A 151 3.17 -19.16 -17.54
N VAL A 152 2.16 -18.29 -17.44
CA VAL A 152 0.82 -18.65 -16.99
C VAL A 152 0.18 -19.64 -17.98
N LYS A 153 0.18 -19.33 -19.28
CA LYS A 153 -0.42 -20.18 -20.33
C LYS A 153 0.30 -21.53 -20.51
N GLN A 154 1.59 -21.62 -20.15
CA GLN A 154 2.37 -22.86 -20.21
C GLN A 154 2.23 -23.73 -18.96
N THR A 155 1.68 -23.18 -17.87
CA THR A 155 1.45 -23.93 -16.64
C THR A 155 0.26 -24.87 -16.82
N GLU A 156 0.18 -25.92 -16.00
CA GLU A 156 -1.00 -26.78 -15.96
C GLU A 156 -2.25 -25.95 -15.65
N CYS A 157 -3.32 -26.19 -16.43
CA CYS A 157 -4.59 -25.47 -16.33
C CYS A 157 -5.39 -25.96 -15.11
N ASP A 158 -4.82 -25.76 -13.93
CA ASP A 158 -5.34 -26.14 -12.62
C ASP A 158 -5.23 -24.96 -11.64
N MET A 159 -6.23 -24.85 -10.76
CA MET A 159 -6.35 -23.75 -9.80
C MET A 159 -5.09 -23.63 -8.94
N ALA A 160 -4.61 -24.74 -8.36
CA ALA A 160 -3.47 -24.72 -7.45
C ALA A 160 -2.18 -24.35 -8.18
N MET A 161 -2.01 -24.80 -9.42
CA MET A 161 -0.80 -24.53 -10.20
C MET A 161 -0.68 -23.09 -10.64
N VAL A 162 -1.78 -22.52 -11.18
CA VAL A 162 -1.80 -21.10 -11.54
C VAL A 162 -1.70 -20.23 -10.29
N HIS A 163 -2.38 -20.59 -9.20
CA HIS A 163 -2.29 -19.86 -7.94
C HIS A 163 -0.86 -19.87 -7.38
N HIS A 164 -0.19 -21.02 -7.42
CA HIS A 164 1.19 -21.16 -6.95
C HIS A 164 2.17 -20.30 -7.75
N LEU A 165 2.06 -20.34 -9.09
CA LEU A 165 2.89 -19.54 -9.99
C LEU A 165 2.71 -18.05 -9.74
N LEU A 166 1.45 -17.60 -9.68
CA LEU A 166 1.14 -16.18 -9.55
C LEU A 166 1.50 -15.67 -8.17
N SER A 167 1.20 -16.39 -7.09
CA SER A 167 1.52 -15.97 -5.71
C SER A 167 3.01 -15.68 -5.47
N ARG A 168 3.90 -16.17 -6.34
CA ARG A 168 5.34 -15.89 -6.32
C ARG A 168 5.70 -14.86 -7.38
N ILE A 169 5.93 -13.62 -6.97
CA ILE A 169 6.42 -12.55 -7.85
C ILE A 169 7.95 -12.70 -8.05
N PRO A 170 8.44 -12.78 -9.31
CA PRO A 170 9.87 -12.71 -9.60
C PRO A 170 10.49 -11.41 -9.09
N GLN A 171 11.72 -11.48 -8.57
CA GLN A 171 12.32 -10.35 -7.87
C GLN A 171 12.98 -9.32 -8.81
N ASP A 172 13.22 -9.71 -10.06
CA ASP A 172 13.92 -9.00 -11.12
C ASP A 172 12.98 -8.46 -12.21
N LEU A 173 11.69 -8.28 -11.88
CA LEU A 173 10.74 -7.66 -12.78
C LEU A 173 11.16 -6.23 -13.18
N PRO A 174 10.91 -5.80 -14.43
CA PRO A 174 11.26 -4.47 -14.91
C PRO A 174 10.26 -3.42 -14.41
N TYR A 175 10.29 -3.08 -13.11
CA TYR A 175 9.26 -2.25 -12.45
C TYR A 175 9.00 -0.91 -13.13
N GLU A 176 10.01 -0.21 -13.66
CA GLU A 176 9.78 1.05 -14.39
C GLU A 176 8.94 0.86 -15.65
N LEU A 177 9.18 -0.22 -16.40
CA LEU A 177 8.36 -0.59 -17.56
C LEU A 177 6.94 -0.95 -17.11
N LEU A 178 6.80 -1.74 -16.05
CA LEU A 178 5.49 -2.16 -15.54
C LEU A 178 4.69 -0.97 -14.99
N ILE A 179 5.33 0.01 -14.36
CA ILE A 179 4.71 1.26 -13.92
C ILE A 179 4.18 2.02 -15.13
N ALA A 180 5.00 2.23 -16.16
CA ALA A 180 4.58 2.94 -17.37
C ALA A 180 3.40 2.23 -18.07
N GLN A 181 3.48 0.92 -18.23
CA GLN A 181 2.41 0.10 -18.80
C GLN A 181 1.13 0.14 -17.98
N SER A 182 1.22 0.15 -16.64
CA SER A 182 0.04 0.25 -15.78
C SER A 182 -0.67 1.61 -15.90
N GLN A 183 0.09 2.70 -16.08
CA GLN A 183 -0.48 4.03 -16.35
C GLN A 183 -1.16 4.10 -17.72
N GLU A 184 -0.55 3.50 -18.74
CA GLU A 184 -1.13 3.39 -20.07
C GLU A 184 -2.43 2.57 -20.02
N LEU A 185 -2.41 1.43 -19.34
CA LEU A 185 -3.58 0.56 -19.16
C LEU A 185 -4.73 1.26 -18.43
N PHE A 186 -4.40 2.04 -17.38
CA PHE A 186 -5.39 2.87 -16.67
C PHE A 186 -6.01 3.93 -17.57
N SER A 187 -5.21 4.53 -18.47
CA SER A 187 -5.68 5.56 -19.39
C SER A 187 -6.58 4.98 -20.49
N GLN A 188 -6.24 3.80 -21.01
CA GLN A 188 -7.03 3.12 -22.04
C GLN A 188 -8.32 2.52 -21.48
N TYR A 189 -8.26 1.91 -20.29
CA TYR A 189 -9.39 1.21 -19.67
C TYR A 189 -9.69 1.78 -18.28
N PRO A 190 -10.17 3.02 -18.16
CA PRO A 190 -10.40 3.65 -16.87
C PRO A 190 -11.47 2.89 -16.05
N PRO A 191 -11.46 3.00 -14.71
CA PRO A 191 -12.40 2.28 -13.85
C PRO A 191 -13.88 2.50 -14.20
N SER A 192 -14.24 3.70 -14.67
CA SER A 192 -15.61 4.03 -15.09
C SER A 192 -16.08 3.25 -16.32
N LEU A 193 -15.15 2.84 -17.20
CA LEU A 193 -15.45 1.99 -18.35
C LEU A 193 -15.63 0.54 -17.91
N LEU A 194 -14.74 0.04 -17.05
CA LEU A 194 -14.78 -1.35 -16.56
C LEU A 194 -15.95 -1.61 -15.60
N ALA A 195 -16.32 -0.64 -14.78
CA ALA A 195 -17.43 -0.73 -13.82
C ALA A 195 -18.78 -1.06 -14.47
N LYS A 196 -18.92 -0.87 -15.78
CA LYS A 196 -20.12 -1.24 -16.54
C LYS A 196 -20.30 -2.75 -16.69
N ARG A 197 -19.31 -3.59 -16.35
CA ARG A 197 -19.44 -5.06 -16.39
C ARG A 197 -20.25 -5.60 -15.21
N ALA A 198 -21.06 -6.62 -15.45
CA ALA A 198 -22.05 -7.14 -14.48
C ALA A 198 -21.47 -7.46 -13.09
N ALA A 199 -20.26 -8.00 -13.00
CA ALA A 199 -19.58 -8.32 -11.74
C ALA A 199 -19.13 -7.08 -10.93
N LEU A 200 -19.05 -5.91 -11.56
CA LEU A 200 -18.57 -4.67 -10.94
C LEU A 200 -19.71 -3.67 -10.64
N GLN A 201 -20.92 -3.89 -11.14
CA GLN A 201 -22.04 -2.95 -10.92
C GLN A 201 -22.68 -3.04 -9.53
N SER A 202 -22.52 -4.15 -8.82
CA SER A 202 -23.24 -4.42 -7.57
C SER A 202 -22.78 -3.59 -6.37
N ARG A 203 -21.59 -2.97 -6.42
CA ARG A 203 -21.04 -2.14 -5.34
C ARG A 203 -20.31 -0.91 -5.85
N LYS A 204 -20.38 0.18 -5.07
CA LYS A 204 -19.58 1.39 -5.25
C LYS A 204 -18.38 1.33 -4.32
N SER A 205 -17.18 1.48 -4.87
CA SER A 205 -15.95 1.64 -4.08
C SER A 205 -15.93 2.98 -3.34
N LEU A 206 -15.68 2.94 -2.03
CA LEU A 206 -15.55 4.14 -1.21
C LEU A 206 -14.25 4.85 -1.54
N SER A 207 -13.15 4.11 -1.77
CA SER A 207 -11.86 4.72 -2.15
C SER A 207 -11.97 5.56 -3.41
N ILE A 208 -12.71 5.13 -4.44
CA ILE A 208 -12.93 5.93 -5.66
C ILE A 208 -13.70 7.21 -5.35
N SER A 209 -14.79 7.11 -4.59
CA SER A 209 -15.66 8.27 -4.32
C SER A 209 -15.01 9.29 -3.38
N THR A 210 -14.35 8.84 -2.31
CA THR A 210 -13.63 9.73 -1.39
C THR A 210 -12.39 10.32 -2.03
N PHE A 211 -11.72 9.59 -2.93
CA PHE A 211 -10.53 10.10 -3.61
C PHE A 211 -10.83 11.24 -4.59
N GLN A 212 -11.98 11.22 -5.27
CA GLN A 212 -12.38 12.38 -6.09
C GLN A 212 -12.51 13.65 -5.23
N VAL A 213 -13.10 13.52 -4.04
CA VAL A 213 -13.20 14.63 -3.07
C VAL A 213 -11.81 15.04 -2.57
N PHE A 214 -10.94 14.07 -2.27
CA PHE A 214 -9.56 14.32 -1.87
C PHE A 214 -8.79 15.10 -2.94
N GLN A 215 -8.83 14.65 -4.19
CA GLN A 215 -8.14 15.28 -5.31
C GLN A 215 -8.65 16.71 -5.55
N LEU A 216 -9.96 16.94 -5.44
CA LEU A 216 -10.50 18.29 -5.48
C LEU A 216 -10.00 19.14 -4.30
N SER A 217 -9.91 18.59 -3.09
CA SER A 217 -9.43 19.32 -1.92
C SER A 217 -7.94 19.69 -2.01
N THR A 218 -7.11 18.83 -2.60
CA THR A 218 -5.66 19.07 -2.77
C THR A 218 -5.38 20.11 -3.85
N LEU A 219 -6.22 20.20 -4.89
CA LEU A 219 -6.12 21.29 -5.89
C LEU A 219 -6.35 22.68 -5.28
N HIS A 220 -7.08 22.77 -4.17
CA HIS A 220 -7.29 24.04 -3.44
C HIS A 220 -6.18 24.31 -2.41
N GLN A 221 -5.32 23.33 -2.11
CA GLN A 221 -4.15 23.57 -1.28
C GLN A 221 -3.15 24.43 -2.07
N ARG A 222 -2.61 25.46 -1.42
CA ARG A 222 -1.52 26.26 -1.96
C ARG A 222 -0.22 25.86 -1.27
N PRO A 223 0.42 24.74 -1.67
CA PRO A 223 1.69 24.31 -1.07
C PRO A 223 2.74 25.42 -1.13
N ASP A 224 2.73 26.24 -2.19
CA ASP A 224 3.59 27.43 -2.33
C ASP A 224 3.44 28.42 -1.18
N SER A 225 2.23 28.59 -0.63
CA SER A 225 2.01 29.51 0.48
C SER A 225 2.59 28.99 1.79
N VAL A 226 2.56 27.65 1.99
CA VAL A 226 3.16 26.98 3.15
C VAL A 226 4.67 26.99 3.02
N LEU A 227 5.21 26.63 1.85
CA LEU A 227 6.64 26.72 1.55
C LEU A 227 7.14 28.15 1.70
N GLN A 228 6.48 29.14 1.10
CA GLN A 228 6.83 30.55 1.26
C GLN A 228 6.76 31.02 2.72
N ARG A 229 5.78 30.54 3.51
CA ARG A 229 5.73 30.83 4.96
C ARG A 229 6.89 30.21 5.70
N LEU A 230 7.29 28.98 5.39
CA LEU A 230 8.45 28.31 5.97
C LEU A 230 9.77 29.00 5.56
N THR A 231 9.92 29.36 4.28
CA THR A 231 11.09 30.09 3.78
C THR A 231 11.16 31.49 4.39
N LYS A 232 10.03 32.20 4.54
CA LYS A 232 9.97 33.49 5.24
C LYS A 232 10.25 33.34 6.74
N ALA A 233 9.76 32.29 7.39
CA ALA A 233 10.04 32.01 8.80
C ALA A 233 11.54 31.74 9.01
N GLN A 234 12.17 30.95 8.14
CA GLN A 234 13.61 30.68 8.14
C GLN A 234 14.45 31.92 7.82
N GLY A 235 14.05 32.75 6.86
CA GLY A 235 14.72 34.02 6.54
C GLY A 235 14.57 35.09 7.62
N SER A 236 13.45 35.10 8.35
CA SER A 236 13.21 36.03 9.47
C SER A 236 14.00 35.68 10.74
N THR A 237 14.36 34.39 10.92
CA THR A 237 15.21 33.93 12.02
C THR A 237 16.69 34.17 11.75
N THR A 238 17.15 34.14 10.50
CA THR A 238 18.55 34.47 10.15
C THR A 238 18.86 35.96 10.28
N SER A 239 17.89 36.85 10.05
CA SER A 239 18.11 38.30 10.15
C SER A 239 18.10 38.86 11.57
N ARG A 240 17.58 38.13 12.58
CA ARG A 240 17.52 38.60 13.98
C ARG A 240 18.63 38.06 14.89
N HIS A 241 19.43 37.09 14.44
CA HIS A 241 20.51 36.50 15.23
C HIS A 241 21.94 36.79 14.72
N ALA A 242 22.12 37.70 13.76
CA ALA A 242 23.46 38.10 13.28
C ALA A 242 24.28 38.93 14.30
N SER A 243 23.76 39.21 15.50
CA SER A 243 24.57 39.73 16.61
C SER A 243 24.26 38.99 17.90
N ARG A 244 25.26 38.22 18.35
CA ARG A 244 25.39 37.51 19.64
C ARG A 244 25.03 36.02 19.61
N HIS A 245 26.08 35.25 19.93
CA HIS A 245 26.18 33.82 20.17
C HIS A 245 26.47 32.92 18.96
N SER A 246 27.77 32.68 18.79
CA SER A 246 28.33 31.45 18.24
C SER A 246 27.84 30.24 19.04
N GLY A 247 27.48 29.16 18.33
CA GLY A 247 27.28 27.84 18.91
C GLY A 247 25.82 27.46 19.12
N LEU A 248 25.21 26.88 18.09
CA LEU A 248 24.39 25.65 18.09
C LEU A 248 23.74 25.54 16.70
N GLU A 249 24.50 25.00 15.75
CA GLU A 249 23.89 24.41 14.56
C GLU A 249 23.07 23.21 15.04
N VAL A 250 21.75 23.31 14.94
CA VAL A 250 20.88 22.13 15.01
C VAL A 250 21.19 21.30 13.78
N ALA A 251 22.15 20.40 13.94
CA ALA A 251 22.47 19.37 12.96
C ALA A 251 21.23 18.47 12.79
N LEU A 252 20.53 18.64 11.67
CA LEU A 252 19.80 17.52 11.08
C LEU A 252 20.79 16.35 10.98
N PRO A 253 20.49 15.15 11.52
CA PRO A 253 21.46 14.06 11.50
C PRO A 253 21.78 13.69 10.06
N ARG A 254 22.95 14.12 9.58
CA ARG A 254 23.52 13.75 8.26
C ARG A 254 23.79 12.25 8.13
N ASP A 255 23.67 11.49 9.21
CA ASP A 255 24.00 10.06 9.28
C ASP A 255 22.96 9.10 8.70
N ARG A 256 21.72 9.53 8.39
CA ARG A 256 20.74 8.59 7.81
C ARG A 256 21.07 8.17 6.38
N GLY A 257 21.86 8.96 5.64
CA GLY A 257 22.28 8.62 4.28
C GLY A 257 23.27 7.46 4.21
N GLN A 258 24.00 7.17 5.30
CA GLN A 258 25.04 6.13 5.33
C GLN A 258 24.50 4.72 5.59
N LEU A 259 23.30 4.59 6.16
CA LEU A 259 22.61 3.30 6.34
C LEU A 259 22.14 2.67 5.01
N TRP A 260 22.04 3.47 3.94
CA TRP A 260 21.26 3.13 2.74
C TRP A 260 22.10 2.51 1.61
N GLY A 261 23.44 2.60 1.68
CA GLY A 261 24.35 2.00 0.67
C GLY A 261 24.66 0.51 0.89
N GLN A 262 24.50 -0.02 2.11
CA GLN A 262 24.82 -1.41 2.48
C GLN A 262 23.65 -2.17 3.17
N GLY A 263 22.53 -1.49 3.46
CA GLY A 263 21.53 -1.96 4.44
C GLY A 263 20.26 -2.65 3.92
N ASN A 264 20.12 -2.97 2.63
CA ASN A 264 18.84 -3.42 2.06
C ASN A 264 18.31 -4.75 2.67
N ARG A 265 19.19 -5.70 3.01
CA ARG A 265 18.79 -6.95 3.73
C ARG A 265 18.47 -6.73 5.20
N MET A 266 19.12 -5.77 5.87
CA MET A 266 18.90 -5.50 7.29
C MET A 266 17.60 -4.73 7.53
N VAL A 267 17.30 -3.74 6.67
CA VAL A 267 16.00 -3.06 6.68
C VAL A 267 14.88 -4.06 6.39
N LYS A 268 15.09 -4.98 5.44
CA LYS A 268 14.13 -6.06 5.18
C LYS A 268 13.92 -6.98 6.39
N MET A 269 14.99 -7.48 7.02
CA MET A 269 14.86 -8.31 8.22
C MET A 269 14.21 -7.55 9.38
N ALA A 270 14.42 -6.23 9.45
CA ALA A 270 13.70 -5.38 10.39
C ALA A 270 12.21 -5.33 10.03
N VAL A 271 11.82 -4.97 8.80
CA VAL A 271 10.42 -4.96 8.34
C VAL A 271 9.74 -6.31 8.57
N TRP A 272 10.32 -7.40 8.09
CA TRP A 272 9.75 -8.75 8.25
C TRP A 272 9.70 -9.18 9.72
N GLY A 273 10.73 -8.82 10.49
CA GLY A 273 10.74 -9.05 11.93
C GLY A 273 9.65 -8.26 12.65
N LEU A 274 9.45 -7.00 12.31
CA LEU A 274 8.40 -6.14 12.86
C LEU A 274 7.02 -6.70 12.48
N SER A 275 6.77 -6.92 11.19
CA SER A 275 5.51 -7.42 10.64
C SER A 275 5.10 -8.79 11.16
N ALA A 276 6.03 -9.77 11.23
CA ALA A 276 5.68 -11.12 11.71
C ALA A 276 5.31 -11.16 13.20
N THR A 277 5.97 -10.35 14.04
CA THR A 277 5.67 -10.30 15.49
C THR A 277 4.45 -9.42 15.82
N LEU A 278 4.27 -8.30 15.11
CA LEU A 278 3.13 -7.41 15.34
C LEU A 278 1.86 -7.92 14.68
N GLY A 279 1.95 -8.55 13.50
CA GLY A 279 0.77 -9.05 12.80
C GLY A 279 -0.07 -9.95 13.69
N ALA A 280 0.58 -10.84 14.45
CA ALA A 280 -0.07 -11.70 15.45
C ALA A 280 -0.52 -10.93 16.71
N ALA A 281 0.30 -10.01 17.23
CA ALA A 281 -0.01 -9.26 18.45
C ALA A 281 -1.15 -8.24 18.26
N VAL A 282 -1.11 -7.45 17.19
CA VAL A 282 -2.16 -6.50 16.81
C VAL A 282 -3.43 -7.24 16.45
N PHE A 283 -3.34 -8.40 15.77
CA PHE A 283 -4.52 -9.24 15.52
C PHE A 283 -5.12 -9.77 16.83
N ALA A 284 -4.30 -10.27 17.77
CA ALA A 284 -4.78 -10.73 19.07
C ALA A 284 -5.39 -9.60 19.91
N VAL A 285 -4.79 -8.40 19.90
CA VAL A 285 -5.32 -7.21 20.58
C VAL A 285 -6.60 -6.70 19.92
N ALA A 286 -6.67 -6.70 18.59
CA ALA A 286 -7.88 -6.34 17.85
C ALA A 286 -9.00 -7.36 18.06
N GLN A 287 -8.69 -8.67 18.10
CA GLN A 287 -9.65 -9.73 18.40
C GLN A 287 -10.15 -9.66 19.85
N THR A 288 -9.27 -9.43 20.83
CA THR A 288 -9.69 -9.25 22.23
C THR A 288 -10.48 -7.96 22.46
N ALA A 289 -10.31 -6.94 21.61
CA ALA A 289 -11.18 -5.76 21.58
C ALA A 289 -12.53 -6.01 20.86
N LEU A 290 -12.66 -7.12 20.12
CA LEU A 290 -13.82 -7.52 19.31
C LEU A 290 -14.63 -8.68 19.91
N ASP A 291 -14.56 -8.93 21.23
CA ASP A 291 -15.40 -9.92 21.95
C ASP A 291 -16.89 -9.51 22.02
N TRP A 292 -17.49 -9.18 20.88
CA TRP A 292 -18.93 -9.14 20.61
C TRP A 292 -19.21 -9.80 19.25
N GLY A 293 -19.48 -11.11 19.28
CA GLY A 293 -20.21 -11.84 18.22
C GLY A 293 -19.44 -12.99 17.54
N PRO A 294 -19.55 -14.23 18.05
CA PRO A 294 -18.98 -15.41 17.41
C PRO A 294 -19.98 -16.00 16.41
N ASP A 295 -19.83 -15.75 15.10
CA ASP A 295 -20.53 -16.54 14.05
C ASP A 295 -19.87 -16.51 12.65
N VAL A 296 -18.70 -15.87 12.47
CA VAL A 296 -18.14 -15.63 11.11
C VAL A 296 -17.28 -16.79 10.57
N LEU A 297 -17.06 -17.86 11.34
CA LEU A 297 -16.18 -18.97 10.93
C LEU A 297 -16.86 -20.15 10.20
N GLN A 298 -18.16 -20.09 9.91
CA GLN A 298 -18.89 -21.19 9.24
C GLN A 298 -19.29 -20.96 7.77
N GLN A 299 -18.85 -19.88 7.11
CA GLN A 299 -19.23 -19.61 5.70
C GLN A 299 -18.05 -19.45 4.72
N LEU A 300 -16.92 -20.08 4.99
CA LEU A 300 -15.78 -20.13 4.05
C LEU A 300 -15.40 -21.55 3.59
N PHE A 301 -16.33 -22.50 3.74
CA PHE A 301 -16.38 -23.75 2.98
C PHE A 301 -17.78 -23.91 2.38
#